data_AF-A0A4Q3Z588-F1
#
_entry.id   AF-A0A4Q3Z588-F1
#
_cell.length_a   1.000
_cell.length_b   1.000
_cell.length_c   1.000
_cell.angle_alpha   90.00
_cell.angle_beta   90.00
_cell.angle_gamma   90.00
#
_symmetry.space_group_name_H-M   'P 1'
#
loop_
_entity.id
_entity.type
_entity.pdbx_description
1 polymer ?
#
loop_
_entity_poly.entity_id
_entity_poly.type
_entity_poly.pdbx_seq_one_letter_code
_entity_poly.pdbx_strand_id
1 'polypeptide(L)'
;MPFVNTTYKLDGETDEEYAKVFPDLIVGCAKISLELGSKVLKLPFPGTAEACREISKLCDGVPWAVLSAGVDHETFIGQVETAMECGASGVIAGRALWKDCISLDGDVQRTRLEEIASKRLREIQDVLDASAQAA
;
A
#
# COMPACT_ATOMS: atom_id res chain seq x y z
N MET A 1 -10.12 5.14 15.85
CA MET A 1 -9.39 3.86 15.80
C MET A 1 -8.89 3.68 14.37
N PRO A 2 -7.66 3.19 14.13
CA PRO A 2 -7.19 2.89 12.77
C PRO A 2 -7.92 1.65 12.20
N PHE A 3 -8.22 1.67 10.90
CA PHE A 3 -8.82 0.54 10.18
C PHE A 3 -7.84 -0.01 9.14
N VAL A 4 -7.75 -1.35 9.07
CA VAL A 4 -7.00 -2.09 8.05
C VAL A 4 -7.99 -3.05 7.41
N ASN A 5 -8.15 -2.97 6.08
CA ASN A 5 -9.10 -3.80 5.36
C ASN A 5 -8.38 -4.79 4.45
N THR A 6 -8.94 -5.99 4.34
CA THR A 6 -8.49 -7.02 3.40
C THR A 6 -9.73 -7.63 2.76
N THR A 7 -9.74 -7.63 1.43
CA THR A 7 -10.81 -8.21 0.63
C THR A 7 -10.41 -9.62 0.21
N TYR A 8 -11.40 -10.49 0.07
CA TYR A 8 -11.21 -11.88 -0.31
C TYR A 8 -12.19 -12.24 -1.42
N LYS A 9 -11.69 -13.08 -2.32
CA LYS A 9 -12.50 -13.70 -3.38
C LYS A 9 -13.58 -14.57 -2.76
N LEU A 10 -14.79 -14.53 -3.33
CA LEU A 10 -15.90 -15.38 -2.89
C LEU A 10 -15.78 -16.81 -3.46
N ASP A 11 -16.50 -17.75 -2.84
CA ASP A 11 -16.58 -19.12 -3.33
C ASP A 11 -17.17 -19.15 -4.75
N GLY A 12 -16.43 -19.73 -5.70
CA GLY A 12 -16.84 -19.83 -7.10
C GLY A 12 -16.52 -18.60 -7.97
N GLU A 13 -16.05 -17.50 -7.38
CA GLU A 13 -15.56 -16.35 -8.13
C GLU A 13 -14.19 -16.66 -8.77
N THR A 14 -14.02 -16.29 -10.03
CA THR A 14 -12.76 -16.44 -10.76
C THR A 14 -11.79 -15.31 -10.40
N ASP A 15 -10.50 -15.50 -10.67
CA ASP A 15 -9.50 -14.46 -10.39
C ASP A 15 -9.71 -13.22 -11.29
N GLU A 16 -10.21 -13.40 -12.52
CA GLU A 16 -10.55 -12.30 -13.42
C GLU A 16 -11.75 -11.48 -12.93
N GLU A 17 -12.81 -12.15 -12.46
CA GLU A 17 -13.98 -11.49 -11.87
C GLU A 17 -13.57 -10.69 -10.63
N TYR A 18 -12.78 -11.30 -9.74
CA TYR A 18 -12.29 -10.65 -8.54
C TYR A 18 -11.39 -9.45 -8.86
N ALA A 19 -10.43 -9.62 -9.78
CA ALA A 19 -9.54 -8.55 -10.19
C ALA A 19 -10.30 -7.35 -10.80
N LYS A 20 -11.39 -7.63 -11.54
CA LYS A 20 -12.23 -6.59 -12.14
C LYS A 20 -12.95 -5.73 -11.09
N VAL A 21 -13.41 -6.33 -10.00
CA VAL A 21 -14.14 -5.60 -8.93
C VAL A 21 -13.22 -5.10 -7.82
N PHE A 22 -11.97 -5.56 -7.77
CA PHE A 22 -11.01 -5.22 -6.71
C PHE A 22 -10.88 -3.71 -6.45
N PRO A 23 -10.74 -2.82 -7.46
CA PRO A 23 -10.65 -1.38 -7.22
C PRO A 23 -11.87 -0.84 -6.44
N ASP A 24 -13.07 -1.23 -6.86
CA ASP A 24 -14.33 -0.80 -6.25
C ASP A 24 -14.47 -1.33 -4.81
N LEU A 25 -13.98 -2.55 -4.55
CA LEU A 25 -13.96 -3.11 -3.21
C LEU A 25 -13.08 -2.28 -2.27
N ILE A 26 -11.89 -1.84 -2.72
CA ILE A 26 -10.99 -1.04 -1.89
C ILE A 26 -11.57 0.36 -1.63
N VAL A 27 -12.17 0.99 -2.64
CA VAL A 27 -12.91 2.26 -2.49
C VAL A 27 -14.06 2.10 -1.49
N GLY A 28 -14.84 1.03 -1.61
CA GLY A 28 -15.92 0.71 -0.67
C GLY A 28 -15.42 0.51 0.76
N CYS A 29 -14.30 -0.18 0.94
CA CYS A 29 -13.65 -0.33 2.23
C CYS A 29 -13.22 1.02 2.84
N ALA A 30 -12.66 1.93 2.03
CA ALA A 30 -12.31 3.27 2.49
C ALA A 30 -13.56 4.03 2.97
N LYS A 31 -14.63 4.03 2.16
CA LYS A 31 -15.91 4.66 2.50
C LYS A 31 -16.48 4.17 3.82
N ILE A 32 -16.64 2.85 3.98
CA ILE A 32 -17.18 2.25 5.22
C ILE A 32 -16.31 2.63 6.43
N SER A 33 -14.99 2.58 6.28
CA SER A 33 -14.07 2.92 7.38
C SER A 33 -14.18 4.38 7.81
N LEU A 34 -14.37 5.29 6.85
CA LEU A 34 -14.57 6.72 7.11
C LEU A 34 -15.93 6.99 7.76
N GLU A 35 -17.00 6.34 7.29
CA GLU A 35 -18.34 6.41 7.88
C GLU A 35 -18.34 5.91 9.34
N LEU A 36 -17.50 4.92 9.66
CA LEU A 36 -17.29 4.43 11.02
C LEU A 36 -16.32 5.29 11.85
N GLY A 37 -15.87 6.43 11.32
CA GLY A 37 -15.08 7.43 12.05
C GLY A 37 -13.58 7.14 12.12
N SER A 38 -13.03 6.36 11.19
CA SER A 38 -11.57 6.17 11.10
C SER A 38 -10.83 7.50 10.95
N LYS A 39 -9.65 7.59 11.56
CA LYS A 39 -8.79 8.79 11.56
C LYS A 39 -7.49 8.61 10.78
N VAL A 40 -7.25 7.39 10.30
CA VAL A 40 -6.16 7.05 9.39
C VAL A 40 -6.55 5.74 8.70
N LEU A 41 -6.29 5.64 7.40
CA LEU A 41 -6.55 4.43 6.63
C LEU A 41 -5.25 3.78 6.20
N LYS A 42 -5.22 2.45 6.28
CA LYS A 42 -4.16 1.63 5.70
C LYS A 42 -4.83 0.71 4.67
N LEU A 43 -4.56 0.94 3.38
CA LEU A 43 -5.28 0.31 2.28
C LEU A 43 -4.31 -0.32 1.27
N PRO A 44 -4.64 -1.46 0.65
CA PRO A 44 -3.88 -1.97 -0.49
C PRO A 44 -3.97 -1.00 -1.67
N PHE A 45 -3.00 -1.07 -2.59
CA PHE A 45 -3.10 -0.35 -3.85
C PHE A 45 -4.33 -0.85 -4.62
N PRO A 46 -5.29 0.03 -4.99
CA PRO A 46 -6.57 -0.39 -5.58
C PRO A 46 -6.43 -0.88 -7.03
N GLY A 47 -5.24 -0.82 -7.63
CA GLY A 47 -4.97 -1.28 -8.99
C GLY A 47 -4.92 -0.16 -10.03
N THR A 48 -5.54 0.99 -9.76
CA THR A 48 -5.58 2.13 -10.70
C THR A 48 -5.36 3.48 -10.00
N ALA A 49 -4.86 4.46 -10.76
CA ALA A 49 -4.69 5.83 -10.30
C ALA A 49 -6.04 6.52 -10.05
N GLU A 50 -7.06 6.20 -10.85
CA GLU A 50 -8.42 6.70 -10.71
C GLU A 50 -9.01 6.32 -9.35
N ALA A 51 -8.88 5.05 -8.95
CA ALA A 51 -9.37 4.58 -7.66
C ALA A 51 -8.56 5.20 -6.50
N CYS A 52 -7.25 5.42 -6.66
CA CYS A 52 -6.46 6.17 -5.67
C CYS A 52 -6.99 7.60 -5.47
N ARG A 53 -7.28 8.32 -6.57
CA ARG A 53 -7.86 9.69 -6.49
C ARG A 53 -9.23 9.68 -5.85
N GLU A 54 -10.05 8.68 -6.13
CA GLU A 54 -11.35 8.53 -5.48
C GLU A 54 -11.22 8.31 -3.97
N ILE A 55 -10.30 7.43 -3.53
CA ILE A 55 -10.01 7.22 -2.11
C ILE A 55 -9.54 8.52 -1.46
N SER A 56 -8.59 9.24 -2.05
CA SER A 56 -8.10 10.52 -1.54
C SER A 56 -9.23 11.55 -1.39
N LYS A 57 -10.14 11.61 -2.37
CA LYS A 57 -11.32 12.48 -2.32
C LYS A 57 -12.28 12.08 -1.19
N LEU A 58 -12.55 10.78 -1.02
CA LEU A 58 -13.40 10.28 0.06
C LEU A 58 -12.83 10.60 1.43
N CYS A 59 -11.50 10.54 1.56
CA CYS A 59 -10.81 10.74 2.83
C CYS A 59 -10.96 12.17 3.38
N ASP A 60 -11.18 13.19 2.54
CA ASP A 60 -11.45 14.58 2.95
C ASP A 60 -10.56 15.08 4.10
N GLY A 61 -9.24 14.91 3.94
CA GLY A 61 -8.22 15.32 4.92
C GLY A 61 -7.86 14.25 5.97
N VAL A 62 -8.56 13.10 6.02
CA VAL A 62 -8.10 11.93 6.78
C VAL A 62 -6.92 11.27 6.04
N PRO A 63 -5.76 11.06 6.68
CA PRO A 63 -4.61 10.49 5.98
C PRO A 63 -4.85 9.02 5.61
N TRP A 64 -4.45 8.63 4.40
CA TRP A 64 -4.40 7.23 4.00
C TRP A 64 -3.02 6.84 3.49
N ALA A 65 -2.59 5.62 3.79
CA ALA A 65 -1.30 5.09 3.38
C ALA A 65 -1.47 3.77 2.62
N VAL A 66 -0.70 3.63 1.53
CA VAL A 66 -0.67 2.40 0.73
C VAL A 66 0.11 1.31 1.47
N LEU A 67 -0.43 0.09 1.51
CA LEU A 67 0.22 -1.09 2.08
C LEU A 67 0.72 -2.03 0.99
N SER A 68 1.77 -2.79 1.29
CA SER A 68 2.47 -3.58 0.28
C SER A 68 1.83 -4.90 -0.12
N ALA A 69 0.82 -5.38 0.62
CA ALA A 69 0.04 -6.59 0.37
C ALA A 69 0.81 -7.91 0.16
N GLY A 70 2.14 -7.92 0.24
CA GLY A 70 2.99 -9.08 -0.05
C GLY A 70 3.57 -9.11 -1.47
N VAL A 71 3.30 -8.11 -2.33
CA VAL A 71 3.98 -7.99 -3.63
C VAL A 71 5.50 -7.83 -3.45
N ASP A 72 6.28 -8.09 -4.49
CA ASP A 72 7.71 -7.76 -4.51
C ASP A 72 7.94 -6.24 -4.49
N HIS A 73 9.18 -5.85 -4.17
CA HIS A 73 9.56 -4.45 -4.03
C HIS A 73 9.48 -3.67 -5.35
N GLU A 74 9.84 -4.29 -6.46
CA GLU A 74 9.84 -3.67 -7.79
C GLU A 74 8.42 -3.29 -8.22
N THR A 75 7.45 -4.17 -7.96
CA THR A 75 6.03 -3.86 -8.15
C THR A 75 5.56 -2.80 -7.16
N PHE A 76 5.98 -2.92 -5.89
CA PHE A 76 5.49 -2.05 -4.83
C PHE A 76 5.92 -0.59 -4.99
N ILE A 77 7.14 -0.32 -5.45
CA ILE A 77 7.62 1.05 -5.60
C ILE A 77 6.77 1.84 -6.62
N GLY A 78 6.39 1.23 -7.75
CA GLY A 78 5.48 1.86 -8.71
C GLY A 78 4.05 2.09 -8.16
N GLN A 79 3.58 1.20 -7.28
CA GLN A 79 2.32 1.41 -6.56
C GLN A 79 2.40 2.57 -5.57
N VAL A 80 3.55 2.74 -4.89
CA VAL A 80 3.81 3.87 -4.01
C VAL A 80 3.82 5.17 -4.80
N GLU A 81 4.57 5.25 -5.90
CA GLU A 81 4.60 6.42 -6.79
C GLU A 81 3.19 6.84 -7.21
N THR A 82 2.42 5.90 -7.79
CA THR A 82 1.06 6.16 -8.24
C THR A 82 0.14 6.62 -7.10
N ALA A 83 0.23 5.98 -5.93
CA ALA A 83 -0.62 6.32 -4.79
C ALA A 83 -0.30 7.72 -4.25
N MET A 84 0.98 8.07 -4.12
CA MET A 84 1.44 9.38 -3.66
C MET A 84 1.02 10.49 -4.63
N GLU A 85 1.21 10.29 -5.95
CA GLU A 85 0.74 11.22 -6.99
C GLU A 85 -0.78 11.45 -6.95
N CYS A 86 -1.53 10.46 -6.45
CA CYS A 86 -2.98 10.51 -6.35
C CYS A 86 -3.49 10.97 -4.97
N GLY A 87 -2.62 11.46 -4.09
CA GLY A 87 -2.98 12.07 -2.81
C GLY A 87 -2.93 11.13 -1.60
N ALA A 88 -2.27 9.98 -1.70
CA ALA A 88 -1.88 9.22 -0.50
C ALA A 88 -0.99 10.07 0.41
N SER A 89 -1.12 9.86 1.71
CA SER A 89 -0.35 10.58 2.74
C SER A 89 0.90 9.82 3.19
N GLY A 90 1.16 8.64 2.63
CA GLY A 90 2.35 7.86 2.94
C GLY A 90 2.24 6.38 2.62
N VAL A 91 3.14 5.61 3.23
CA VAL A 91 3.33 4.19 2.95
C VAL A 91 3.45 3.40 4.25
N ILE A 92 2.79 2.24 4.32
CA ILE A 92 2.98 1.27 5.41
C ILE A 92 3.40 -0.08 4.81
N ALA A 93 4.70 -0.26 4.68
CA ALA A 93 5.31 -1.43 4.05
C ALA A 93 5.77 -2.49 5.07
N GLY A 94 5.73 -3.75 4.65
CA GLY A 94 6.26 -4.87 5.43
C GLY A 94 7.01 -5.83 4.52
N ARG A 95 6.34 -6.89 4.08
CA ARG A 95 6.94 -7.97 3.28
C ARG A 95 7.67 -7.50 2.01
N ALA A 96 7.22 -6.43 1.35
CA ALA A 96 7.94 -5.89 0.19
C ALA A 96 9.37 -5.43 0.55
N LEU A 97 9.59 -4.96 1.79
CA LEU A 97 10.91 -4.56 2.27
C LEU A 97 11.78 -5.77 2.62
N TRP A 98 11.28 -6.70 3.45
CA TRP A 98 12.12 -7.65 4.18
C TRP A 98 11.90 -9.14 3.86
N LYS A 99 10.90 -9.53 3.06
CA LYS A 99 10.60 -10.97 2.83
C LYS A 99 11.79 -11.73 2.21
N ASP A 100 12.57 -11.06 1.36
CA ASP A 100 13.74 -11.65 0.69
C ASP A 100 14.97 -11.69 1.63
N CYS A 101 14.89 -11.04 2.79
CA CYS A 101 15.96 -11.03 3.79
C CYS A 101 15.91 -12.25 4.71
N ILE A 102 14.83 -13.03 4.68
CA ILE A 102 14.64 -14.19 5.55
C ILE A 102 15.70 -15.25 5.24
N SER A 103 16.37 -15.71 6.29
CA SER A 103 17.38 -16.77 6.27
C SER A 103 17.39 -17.45 7.63
N LEU A 104 17.70 -18.76 7.65
CA LEU A 104 17.96 -19.51 8.88
C LEU A 104 19.35 -19.20 9.47
N ASP A 105 20.24 -18.67 8.63
CA ASP A 105 21.53 -18.12 9.06
C ASP A 105 21.33 -16.66 9.47
N GLY A 106 21.63 -16.36 10.73
CA GLY A 106 21.46 -15.03 11.32
C GLY A 106 22.40 -13.97 10.75
N ASP A 107 23.60 -14.34 10.32
CA ASP A 107 24.56 -13.40 9.72
C ASP A 107 24.11 -13.05 8.31
N VAL A 108 23.67 -14.04 7.52
CA VAL A 108 23.07 -13.80 6.20
C VAL A 108 21.81 -12.92 6.31
N GLN A 109 20.96 -13.18 7.30
CA GLN A 109 19.76 -12.35 7.54
C GLN A 109 20.14 -10.90 7.86
N ARG A 110 21.12 -10.70 8.76
CA ARG A 110 21.62 -9.37 9.13
C ARG A 110 22.14 -8.62 7.90
N THR A 111 23.04 -9.22 7.12
CA THR A 111 23.58 -8.62 5.90
C THR A 111 22.46 -8.22 4.93
N ARG A 112 21.47 -9.10 4.72
CA ARG A 112 20.35 -8.78 3.81
C ARG A 112 19.47 -7.65 4.32
N LEU A 113 19.21 -7.54 5.62
CA LEU A 113 18.46 -6.41 6.18
C LEU A 113 19.22 -5.09 6.02
N GLU A 114 20.54 -5.11 6.24
CA GLU A 114 21.40 -3.93 6.10
C GLU A 114 21.54 -3.49 4.63
N GLU A 115 21.73 -4.42 3.70
CA GLU A 115 21.99 -4.11 2.30
C GLU A 115 20.72 -3.96 1.46
N ILE A 116 19.75 -4.86 1.64
CA ILE A 116 18.53 -4.94 0.81
C ILE A 116 17.41 -4.11 1.42
N ALA A 117 16.95 -4.46 2.63
CA ALA A 117 15.78 -3.81 3.22
C ALA A 117 16.02 -2.31 3.46
N SER A 118 17.22 -1.93 3.91
CA SER A 118 17.57 -0.52 4.12
C SER A 118 17.67 0.27 2.80
N LYS A 119 18.13 -0.36 1.71
CA LYS A 119 18.14 0.28 0.38
C LYS A 119 16.70 0.52 -0.10
N ARG A 120 15.85 -0.50 -0.01
CA ARG A 120 14.42 -0.42 -0.37
C ARG A 120 13.67 0.64 0.44
N LEU A 121 13.98 0.79 1.73
CA LEU A 121 13.40 1.84 2.56
C LEU A 121 13.81 3.24 2.09
N ARG A 122 15.08 3.42 1.69
CA ARG A 122 15.55 4.69 1.11
C ARG A 122 14.84 5.03 -0.19
N GLU A 123 14.65 4.05 -1.08
CA GLU A 123 13.92 4.25 -2.34
C GLU A 123 12.48 4.72 -2.09
N ILE A 124 11.78 4.16 -1.10
CA ILE A 124 10.45 4.64 -0.71
C ILE A 124 10.52 6.05 -0.13
N GLN A 125 11.54 6.34 0.68
CA GLN A 125 11.75 7.68 1.25
C GLN A 125 11.97 8.73 0.15
N ASP A 126 12.74 8.41 -0.87
CA ASP A 126 12.97 9.30 -2.02
C ASP A 126 11.65 9.65 -2.74
N VAL A 127 10.74 8.68 -2.92
CA VAL A 127 9.40 8.93 -3.50
C VAL A 127 8.54 9.82 -2.61
N LEU A 128 8.57 9.60 -1.29
CA LEU A 128 7.83 10.42 -0.34
C LEU A 128 8.34 11.86 -0.31
N ASP A 129 9.66 12.05 -0.29
CA ASP A 129 10.30 13.36 -0.25
C ASP A 129 10.05 14.15 -1.55
N ALA A 130 10.03 13.48 -2.70
CA ALA A 130 9.67 14.09 -3.98
C ALA A 130 8.20 14.54 -4.01
N SER A 131 7.30 13.73 -3.46
CA SER A 131 5.86 14.01 -3.41
C SER A 131 5.54 15.17 -2.46
N ALA A 132 6.24 15.28 -1.33
CA ALA A 132 6.06 16.35 -0.36
C ALA A 132 6.53 17.72 -0.89
N GLN A 133 7.50 17.76 -1.81
CA GLN A 133 7.95 19.00 -2.45
C GLN A 133 7.00 19.51 -3.54
N ALA A 134 6.10 18.66 -4.04
CA ALA A 134 5.15 18.97 -5.11
C ALA A 134 3.77 19.45 -4.61
N ALA A 135 3.50 19.32 -3.30
CA ALA A 135 2.25 19.68 -2.64
C ALA A 135 2.28 21.09 -2.03
#